data_AF-A0A143B9K5-F1
#
_entry.id   AF-A0A143B9K5-F1
#
_cell.length_a   1.000
_cell.length_b   1.000
_cell.length_c   1.000
_cell.angle_alpha   90.00
_cell.angle_beta   90.00
_cell.angle_gamma   90.00
#
_symmetry.space_group_name_H-M   'P 1'
#
loop_
_entity.id
_entity.type
_entity.pdbx_description
1 polymer ?
#
loop_
_entity_poly.entity_id
_entity_poly.type
_entity_poly.pdbx_seq_one_letter_code
_entity_poly.pdbx_strand_id
1 'polypeptide(L)'
;MEAAYNLSAPKKATNVSINSDLLQQAKAFGINLSRALEDRLAELVAQQRRQLWLQENAEAIDAYNGRVAEQGVFSDGRRRF
;
A
#
# COMPACT_ATOMS: atom_id res chain seq x y z
N MET A 1 4.20 9.23 -5.87
CA MET A 1 3.93 8.15 -4.90
C MET A 1 5.23 7.42 -4.68
N GLU A 2 5.75 7.45 -3.46
CA GLU A 2 6.97 6.72 -3.12
C GLU A 2 6.70 5.21 -3.30
N ALA A 3 7.62 4.52 -3.98
CA ALA A 3 7.48 3.09 -4.19
C ALA A 3 7.55 2.37 -2.84
N ALA A 4 6.67 1.39 -2.61
CA ALA A 4 6.62 0.65 -1.34
C ALA A 4 7.90 -0.17 -1.05
N TYR A 5 8.77 -0.32 -2.05
CA TYR A 5 10.04 -1.03 -2.02
C TYR A 5 11.02 -0.46 -3.06
N ASN A 6 12.30 -0.87 -2.98
CA ASN A 6 13.35 -0.47 -3.91
C ASN A 6 13.23 -1.25 -5.24
N LEU A 7 12.91 -0.56 -6.33
CA LEU A 7 12.77 -1.15 -7.68
C LEU A 7 14.10 -1.59 -8.30
N SER A 8 15.23 -1.05 -7.82
CA SER A 8 16.57 -1.37 -8.31
C SER A 8 17.25 -2.51 -7.54
N ALA A 9 16.58 -3.06 -6.53
CA ALA A 9 17.12 -4.17 -5.76
C ALA A 9 17.18 -5.45 -6.60
N PRO A 10 18.25 -6.26 -6.50
CA PRO A 10 18.35 -7.51 -7.26
C PRO A 10 17.28 -8.51 -6.80
N LYS A 11 16.70 -9.24 -7.76
CA LYS A 11 15.73 -10.29 -7.47
C LYS A 11 16.41 -11.43 -6.74
N LYS A 12 15.84 -11.84 -5.61
CA LYS A 12 16.32 -12.99 -4.84
C LYS A 12 15.37 -14.17 -5.03
N ALA A 13 15.93 -15.31 -5.46
CA ALA A 13 15.17 -16.55 -5.53
C ALA A 13 14.68 -16.94 -4.12
N THR A 14 13.38 -17.16 -4.00
CA THR A 14 12.72 -17.51 -2.74
C THR A 14 11.89 -18.77 -2.99
N ASN A 15 12.09 -19.81 -2.19
CA ASN A 15 11.28 -21.02 -2.26
C ASN A 15 9.95 -20.77 -1.55
N VAL A 16 8.84 -20.95 -2.26
CA VAL A 16 7.48 -20.78 -1.73
C VAL A 16 6.65 -22.02 -2.02
N SER A 17 5.82 -22.43 -1.06
CA SER A 17 4.87 -23.52 -1.22
C SER A 17 3.53 -22.97 -1.70
N ILE A 18 3.06 -23.43 -2.86
CA ILE A 18 1.80 -23.00 -3.48
C ILE A 18 0.99 -24.25 -3.83
N ASN A 19 -0.34 -24.13 -3.83
CA ASN A 19 -1.24 -25.19 -4.27
C ASN A 19 -0.86 -25.66 -5.69
N SER A 20 -0.74 -26.98 -5.86
CA SER A 20 -0.26 -27.60 -7.10
C SER A 20 -1.22 -27.43 -8.27
N ASP A 21 -2.53 -27.50 -8.03
CA ASP A 21 -3.57 -27.28 -9.04
C ASP A 21 -3.57 -25.83 -9.51
N LEU A 22 -3.50 -24.86 -8.58
CA LEU A 22 -3.37 -23.45 -8.92
C LEU A 22 -2.12 -23.16 -9.77
N LEU A 23 -0.99 -23.79 -9.43
CA LEU A 23 0.24 -23.64 -10.21
C LEU A 23 0.09 -24.23 -11.62
N GLN A 24 -0.60 -25.36 -11.76
CA GLN A 24 -0.86 -25.98 -13.05
C GLN A 24 -1.76 -25.10 -13.92
N GLN A 25 -2.84 -24.56 -13.36
CA GLN A 25 -3.73 -23.64 -14.05
C GLN A 25 -3.02 -22.34 -14.45
N ALA A 26 -2.22 -21.76 -13.55
CA ALA A 26 -1.44 -20.56 -13.85
C ALA A 26 -0.48 -20.79 -15.02
N LYS A 27 0.20 -21.95 -15.07
CA LYS A 27 1.05 -22.33 -16.20
C LYS A 27 0.24 -22.52 -17.49
N ALA A 28 -0.92 -23.18 -17.42
CA ALA A 28 -1.81 -23.40 -18.57
C ALA A 28 -2.29 -22.07 -19.18
N PHE A 29 -2.55 -21.06 -18.35
CA PHE A 29 -2.93 -19.72 -18.78
C PHE A 29 -1.74 -18.80 -19.12
N GLY A 30 -0.50 -19.30 -19.05
CA GLY A 30 0.69 -18.51 -19.37
C GLY A 30 0.98 -17.39 -18.35
N ILE A 31 0.48 -17.51 -17.12
CA ILE A 31 0.68 -16.51 -16.08
C ILE A 31 2.13 -16.57 -15.58
N ASN A 32 2.81 -15.44 -15.61
CA ASN A 32 4.15 -15.31 -15.04
C ASN A 32 4.06 -15.24 -13.51
N LEU A 33 4.28 -16.38 -12.85
CA LEU A 33 4.18 -16.51 -11.40
C LEU A 33 5.03 -15.49 -10.64
N SER A 34 6.28 -15.30 -11.05
CA SER A 34 7.20 -14.39 -10.39
C SER A 34 6.69 -12.95 -10.43
N ARG A 35 6.17 -12.51 -11.58
CA ARG A 35 5.58 -11.17 -11.73
C ARG A 35 4.30 -11.02 -10.92
N ALA A 36 3.40 -11.99 -11.00
CA ALA A 36 2.13 -11.94 -10.26
C ALA A 36 2.36 -11.91 -8.74
N LEU A 37 3.34 -12.66 -8.25
CA LEU A 37 3.72 -12.68 -6.84
C LEU A 37 4.38 -11.36 -6.41
N GLU A 38 5.26 -10.80 -7.25
CA GLU A 38 5.90 -9.50 -6.99
C GLU A 38 4.88 -8.36 -6.92
N ASP A 39 3.96 -8.30 -7.88
CA ASP A 39 2.90 -7.28 -7.93
C ASP A 39 1.99 -7.37 -6.70
N ARG A 40 1.54 -8.58 -6.32
CA ARG A 40 0.72 -8.77 -5.12
C ARG A 40 1.46 -8.48 -3.82
N LEU A 41 2.73 -8.85 -3.71
CA LEU A 41 3.53 -8.50 -2.54
C LEU A 41 3.72 -6.99 -2.42
N ALA A 42 3.97 -6.29 -3.53
CA ALA A 42 4.08 -4.83 -3.52
C ALA A 42 2.81 -4.15 -2.98
N GLU A 43 1.63 -4.61 -3.42
CA GLU A 43 0.34 -4.13 -2.93
C GLU A 43 0.16 -4.35 -1.43
N LEU A 44 0.45 -5.57 -0.95
CA LEU A 44 0.33 -5.92 0.48
C LEU A 44 1.29 -5.11 1.35
N VAL A 45 2.54 -4.94 0.91
CA VAL A 45 3.53 -4.12 1.63
C VAL A 45 3.09 -2.66 1.66
N ALA A 46 2.58 -2.12 0.55
CA ALA A 46 2.06 -0.76 0.51
C ALA A 46 0.86 -0.57 1.45
N GLN A 47 -0.06 -1.53 1.51
CA GLN A 47 -1.20 -1.51 2.42
C GLN A 47 -0.74 -1.51 3.87
N GLN A 48 0.19 -2.39 4.24
CA GLN A 48 0.70 -2.47 5.61
C GLN A 48 1.46 -1.21 6.03
N ARG A 49 2.31 -0.65 5.15
CA ARG A 49 2.98 0.62 5.41
C ARG A 49 1.99 1.76 5.65
N ARG A 50 0.89 1.82 4.88
CA ARG A 50 -0.17 2.82 5.10
C ARG A 50 -0.87 2.63 6.44
N GLN A 51 -1.17 1.38 6.82
CA GLN A 51 -1.80 1.09 8.10
C GLN A 51 -0.89 1.50 9.27
N LEU A 52 0.39 1.15 9.20
CA LEU A 52 1.37 1.57 10.21
C LEU A 52 1.49 3.09 10.29
N TRP A 53 1.60 3.77 9.16
CA TRP A 53 1.67 5.24 9.14
C TRP A 53 0.44 5.88 9.78
N LEU A 54 -0.76 5.37 9.49
CA LEU A 54 -1.99 5.87 10.10
C LEU A 54 -2.01 5.66 11.62
N GLN A 55 -1.50 4.52 12.10
CA GLN A 55 -1.40 4.25 13.53
C GLN A 55 -0.39 5.18 14.21
N GLU A 56 0.79 5.35 13.61
CA GLU A 56 1.86 6.21 14.14
C GLU A 56 1.47 7.70 14.16
N ASN A 57 0.65 8.13 13.19
CA ASN A 57 0.24 9.52 13.04
C ASN A 57 -1.16 9.80 13.61
N ALA A 58 -1.82 8.82 14.23
CA ALA A 58 -3.18 8.95 14.73
C ALA A 58 -3.34 10.15 15.67
N GLU A 59 -2.44 10.31 16.65
CA GLU A 59 -2.48 11.44 17.60
C GLU A 59 -2.29 12.80 16.90
N ALA A 60 -1.39 12.88 15.92
CA ALA A 60 -1.16 14.11 15.17
C ALA A 60 -2.35 14.47 14.27
N ILE A 61 -2.97 13.45 13.66
CA ILE A 61 -4.20 13.59 12.87
C ILE A 61 -5.34 14.06 13.77
N ASP A 62 -5.53 13.45 14.94
CA ASP A 62 -6.59 13.83 15.88
C ASP A 62 -6.39 15.24 16.42
N ALA A 63 -5.16 15.61 16.80
CA ALA A 63 -4.85 16.98 17.22
C ALA A 63 -5.12 18.01 16.13
N TYR A 64 -4.77 17.70 14.87
CA TYR A 64 -5.07 18.55 13.73
C TYR A 64 -6.58 18.65 13.48
N ASN A 65 -7.29 17.53 13.51
CA ASN A 65 -8.74 17.48 13.31
C ASN A 65 -9.48 18.28 14.39
N GLY A 66 -9.05 18.17 15.66
CA GLY A 66 -9.57 18.97 16.76
C GLY A 66 -9.37 20.47 16.51
N ARG A 67 -8.16 20.88 16.13
CA ARG A 67 -7.88 22.28 15.77
C ARG A 67 -8.77 22.77 14.63
N VAL A 68 -8.96 21.97 13.59
CA VAL A 68 -9.82 22.32 12.45
C VAL A 68 -11.28 22.44 12.88
N ALA A 69 -11.76 21.57 13.76
CA ALA A 69 -13.13 21.65 14.29
C ALA A 69 -13.35 22.92 15.13
N GLU A 70 -12.35 23.33 15.91
CA GLU A 70 -12.43 24.53 16.76
C GLU A 70 -12.21 25.83 15.99
N GLN A 71 -11.24 25.87 15.09
CA GLN A 71 -10.74 27.09 14.46
C GLN A 71 -11.16 27.26 12.99
N GLY A 72 -11.78 26.23 12.41
CA GLY A 72 -12.04 26.15 10.97
C GLY A 72 -10.77 25.95 10.15
N VAL A 73 -10.94 25.85 8.84
CA VAL A 73 -9.83 25.89 7.87
C VAL A 73 -9.67 27.28 7.27
N PHE A 74 -8.46 27.61 6.82
CA PHE A 74 -8.14 28.90 6.21
C PHE A 74 -9.08 29.30 5.04
N SER A 75 -9.65 28.32 4.34
CA SER A 75 -10.56 28.52 3.22
C SER A 75 -12.02 28.71 3.62
N ASP A 76 -12.41 28.52 4.88
CA ASP A 76 -13.81 28.63 5.32
C ASP A 76 -14.39 30.02 5.07
N GLY A 77 -13.59 31.08 5.19
CA GLY A 77 -13.99 32.45 4.86
C GLY A 77 -13.95 32.81 3.38
N ARG A 78 -13.50 31.91 2.49
CA ARG A 78 -13.26 32.20 1.06
C ARG A 78 -13.97 31.25 0.09
N ARG A 79 -14.69 30.23 0.57
CA ARG A 79 -15.52 29.37 -0.29
C ARG A 79 -16.79 30.13 -0.73
N ARG A 80 -16.76 30.66 -1.96
CA ARG A 80 -17.98 30.96 -2.75
C ARG A 80 -18.11 29.88 -3.83
N PHE A 81 -19.27 29.24 -3.88
CA PHE A 81 -19.69 28.32 -4.94
C PHE A 81 -20.35 29.10 -6.09
#